data_AF-A7SCR7-F1
#
_entry.id   AF-A7SCR7-F1
#
_cell.length_a   1.000
_cell.length_b   1.000
_cell.length_c   1.000
_cell.angle_alpha   90.00
_cell.angle_beta   90.00
_cell.angle_gamma   90.00
#
_symmetry.space_group_name_H-M   'P 1'
#
loop_
_entity.id
_entity.type
_entity.pdbx_description
1 polymer ?
#
loop_
_entity_poly.entity_id
_entity_poly.type
_entity_poly.pdbx_seq_one_letter_code
_entity_poly.pdbx_strand_id
1 'polypeptide(L)'
;PGYVGCYMDHTPERDLPYPISVRDITPNACRLACKHSKHAYAGLQYGYLCRCGDTYGKYAKLDDFQCSSPCKGDPSKICGGFFRNSIYTTG
;
A
#
# COMPACT_ATOMS: atom_id res chain seq x y z
N PRO A 1 -13.97 0.95 2.29
CA PRO A 1 -12.53 0.66 2.09
C PRO A 1 -11.80 0.80 3.42
N GLY A 2 -11.11 -0.26 3.87
CA GLY A 2 -10.39 -0.26 5.16
C GLY A 2 -9.10 0.55 5.12
N TYR A 3 -9.13 1.81 4.66
CA TYR A 3 -7.96 2.69 4.72
C TYR A 3 -7.55 2.90 6.18
N VAL A 4 -6.27 2.70 6.46
CA VAL A 4 -5.71 2.80 7.81
C VAL A 4 -4.90 4.07 8.00
N GLY A 5 -4.18 4.50 6.96
CA GLY A 5 -3.34 5.69 7.01
C GLY A 5 -2.10 5.60 6.11
N CYS A 6 -1.32 6.68 6.13
CA CYS A 6 -0.01 6.74 5.49
C CYS A 6 1.09 6.30 6.46
N TYR A 7 1.98 5.41 6.01
CA TYR A 7 3.08 4.86 6.81
C TYR A 7 4.40 4.92 6.06
N MET A 8 5.47 5.17 6.79
CA MET A 8 6.82 5.19 6.25
C MET A 8 7.28 3.77 5.87
N ASP A 9 8.09 3.67 4.82
CA ASP A 9 8.72 2.43 4.39
C ASP A 9 10.24 2.63 4.21
N HIS A 10 11.03 1.57 4.40
CA HIS A 10 12.49 1.62 4.23
C HIS A 10 13.01 0.34 3.58
N THR A 11 14.15 0.46 2.92
CA THR A 11 14.93 -0.66 2.39
C THR A 11 16.19 -0.85 3.25
N PRO A 12 16.65 -2.09 3.50
CA PRO A 12 16.16 -3.37 2.95
C PRO A 12 14.90 -3.90 3.64
N GLU A 13 14.60 -3.45 4.86
CA GLU A 13 13.53 -4.02 5.68
C GLU A 13 12.18 -3.33 5.43
N ARG A 14 11.41 -3.81 4.47
CA ARG A 14 10.13 -3.21 4.08
C ARG A 14 9.07 -3.34 5.19
N ASP A 15 8.22 -2.32 5.31
CA ASP A 15 7.10 -2.30 6.27
C ASP A 15 6.09 -3.42 6.00
N LEU A 16 5.73 -3.61 4.73
CA LEU A 16 5.00 -4.78 4.24
C LEU A 16 5.96 -5.61 3.40
N PRO A 17 6.37 -6.82 3.80
CA PRO A 17 7.51 -7.51 3.21
C PRO A 17 7.21 -8.21 1.87
N TYR A 18 5.95 -8.54 1.56
CA TYR A 18 5.60 -9.38 0.41
C TYR A 18 5.16 -8.57 -0.82
N PRO A 19 6.00 -8.37 -1.86
CA PRO A 19 5.57 -7.69 -3.07
C PRO A 19 4.61 -8.57 -3.89
N ILE A 20 3.64 -7.94 -4.54
CA ILE A 20 2.73 -8.62 -5.48
C ILE A 20 2.56 -7.80 -6.76
N SER A 21 2.48 -8.50 -7.89
CA SER A 21 2.29 -7.85 -9.19
C SER A 21 0.81 -7.59 -9.45
N VAL A 22 0.48 -6.33 -9.69
CA VAL A 22 -0.84 -5.88 -10.10
C VAL A 22 -0.64 -4.92 -11.28
N ARG A 23 -1.30 -5.18 -12.40
CA ARG A 23 -1.08 -4.40 -13.64
C ARG A 23 -1.65 -2.99 -13.54
N ASP A 24 -2.94 -2.92 -13.28
CA ASP A 24 -3.70 -1.67 -13.17
C ASP A 24 -3.93 -1.38 -11.69
N ILE A 25 -2.88 -0.87 -11.03
CA ILE A 25 -2.91 -0.65 -9.60
C ILE A 25 -3.95 0.39 -9.25
N THR A 26 -4.85 -0.02 -8.35
CA THR A 26 -5.82 0.80 -7.63
C THR A 26 -5.86 0.29 -6.19
N PRO A 27 -6.35 1.08 -5.21
CA PRO A 27 -6.48 0.62 -3.83
C PRO A 27 -7.27 -0.68 -3.72
N ASN A 28 -8.37 -0.81 -4.48
CA ASN A 28 -9.18 -2.02 -4.45
C ASN A 28 -8.48 -3.22 -5.09
N ALA A 29 -7.81 -3.04 -6.23
CA ALA A 29 -7.10 -4.13 -6.90
C ALA A 29 -5.96 -4.68 -6.04
N CYS A 30 -5.14 -3.81 -5.44
CA CYS A 30 -4.06 -4.22 -4.54
C CYS A 30 -4.60 -4.92 -3.29
N ARG A 31 -5.63 -4.35 -2.66
CA ARG A 31 -6.29 -4.94 -1.49
C ARG A 31 -6.87 -6.33 -1.79
N LEU A 32 -7.54 -6.52 -2.92
CA LEU A 32 -8.08 -7.82 -3.32
C LEU A 32 -6.98 -8.83 -3.64
N ALA A 33 -5.88 -8.39 -4.27
CA ALA A 33 -4.73 -9.25 -4.52
C ALA A 33 -4.12 -9.76 -3.20
N CYS A 34 -3.88 -8.87 -2.23
CA CYS A 34 -3.39 -9.26 -0.90
C CYS A 34 -4.38 -10.14 -0.14
N LYS A 35 -5.69 -9.88 -0.27
CA LYS A 35 -6.72 -10.76 0.28
C LYS A 35 -6.64 -12.17 -0.28
N HIS A 36 -6.51 -12.32 -1.60
CA HIS A 36 -6.38 -13.63 -2.26
C HIS A 36 -5.07 -14.33 -1.87
N SER A 37 -4.02 -13.56 -1.61
CA SER A 37 -2.75 -14.06 -1.04
C SER A 37 -2.80 -14.31 0.47
N LYS A 38 -3.98 -14.21 1.10
CA LYS A 38 -4.22 -14.48 2.53
C LYS A 38 -3.47 -13.57 3.51
N HIS A 39 -3.17 -12.34 3.10
CA HIS A 39 -2.58 -11.34 3.99
C HIS A 39 -3.63 -10.39 4.59
N ALA A 40 -3.39 -9.91 5.80
CA ALA A 40 -4.30 -9.01 6.52
C ALA A 40 -4.28 -7.56 5.99
N TYR A 41 -3.14 -7.12 5.44
CA TYR A 41 -2.94 -5.74 4.99
C TYR A 41 -2.39 -5.67 3.57
N ALA A 42 -2.75 -4.57 2.91
CA ALA A 42 -2.23 -4.16 1.62
C ALA A 42 -1.61 -2.77 1.74
N GLY A 43 -0.48 -2.57 1.09
CA GLY A 43 0.26 -1.32 1.04
C GLY A 43 0.49 -0.92 -0.40
N LEU A 44 0.01 0.26 -0.75
CA LEU A 44 0.25 0.86 -2.06
C LEU A 44 1.37 1.88 -1.93
N GLN A 45 2.34 1.82 -2.84
CA GLN A 45 3.51 2.69 -2.82
C GLN A 45 3.78 3.30 -4.20
N TYR A 46 4.05 4.60 -4.20
CA TYR A 46 4.54 5.36 -5.34
C TYR A 46 3.72 5.20 -6.65
N GLY A 47 2.42 4.93 -6.53
CA GLY A 47 1.51 4.84 -7.66
C GLY A 47 1.48 3.50 -8.41
N TYR A 48 2.53 2.69 -8.31
CA TYR A 48 2.69 1.47 -9.11
C TYR A 48 3.24 0.26 -8.35
N LEU A 49 3.41 0.34 -7.03
CA LEU A 49 3.80 -0.82 -6.22
C LEU A 49 2.65 -1.26 -5.33
N CYS A 50 2.46 -2.57 -5.24
CA CYS A 50 1.56 -3.22 -4.30
C CYS A 50 2.38 -4.19 -3.46
N ARG A 51 2.22 -4.11 -2.13
CA ARG A 51 2.83 -5.01 -1.16
C ARG A 51 1.79 -5.50 -0.17
N CYS A 52 2.00 -6.69 0.36
CA CYS A 52 1.15 -7.35 1.33
C CYS A 52 1.93 -7.64 2.61
N GLY A 53 1.21 -7.79 3.72
CA GLY A 53 1.79 -8.13 5.01
C GLY A 53 0.70 -8.41 6.03
N ASP A 54 1.10 -9.05 7.12
CA ASP A 54 0.22 -9.39 8.25
C ASP A 54 0.38 -8.40 9.42
N THR A 55 1.36 -7.51 9.31
CA THR A 55 1.60 -6.38 10.20
C THR A 55 1.98 -5.15 9.35
N TYR A 56 1.87 -3.96 9.93
CA TYR A 56 2.27 -2.69 9.33
C TYR A 56 2.72 -1.72 10.43
N GLY A 57 3.30 -0.58 10.03
CA GLY A 57 3.68 0.46 10.98
C GLY A 57 4.95 0.13 11.76
N LYS A 58 5.87 -0.63 11.15
CA LYS A 58 7.22 -0.88 11.67
C LYS A 58 8.01 0.42 11.89
N TYR A 59 7.73 1.43 11.08
CA TYR A 59 8.36 2.74 11.13
C TYR A 59 7.37 3.77 11.72
N ALA A 60 7.29 4.97 11.13
CA ALA A 60 6.38 6.01 11.58
C ALA A 60 5.06 6.00 10.81
N LYS A 61 3.96 6.29 11.52
CA LYS A 61 2.76 6.85 10.90
C LYS A 61 3.06 8.27 10.42
N LEU A 62 2.58 8.61 9.23
CA LEU A 62 2.79 9.90 8.60
C LEU A 62 1.45 10.61 8.37
N ASP A 63 1.52 11.89 8.06
CA ASP A 63 0.38 12.62 7.54
C ASP A 63 -0.02 12.09 6.16
N ASP A 64 -1.33 12.01 5.92
CA ASP A 64 -1.89 11.44 4.69
C ASP A 64 -1.42 12.16 3.41
N PHE A 65 -1.08 13.45 3.49
CA PHE A 65 -0.59 14.21 2.33
C PHE A 65 0.76 13.70 1.80
N GLN A 66 1.54 12.98 2.61
CA GLN A 66 2.80 12.37 2.17
C GLN A 66 2.56 11.14 1.28
N CYS A 67 1.38 10.53 1.38
CA CYS A 67 0.92 9.50 0.48
C CYS A 67 0.04 10.15 -0.60
N SER A 68 0.64 10.86 -1.55
CA SER A 68 -0.09 11.65 -2.57
C SER A 68 0.16 11.21 -4.02
N SER A 69 0.86 10.11 -4.24
CA SER A 69 1.10 9.59 -5.59
C SER A 69 -0.19 9.06 -6.22
N PRO A 70 -0.53 9.50 -7.44
CA PRO A 70 -1.70 9.00 -8.15
C PRO A 70 -1.48 7.53 -8.55
N CYS A 71 -2.56 6.76 -8.55
CA CYS A 71 -2.51 5.36 -8.96
C CYS A 71 -2.36 5.22 -10.48
N LYS A 72 -1.52 4.27 -10.92
CA LYS A 72 -1.32 3.98 -12.34
C LYS A 72 -2.61 3.50 -13.03
N GLY A 73 -3.45 2.71 -12.36
CA GLY A 73 -4.69 2.17 -12.92
C GLY A 73 -5.89 3.14 -12.85
N ASP A 74 -5.82 4.15 -11.99
CA ASP A 74 -6.85 5.18 -11.84
C ASP A 74 -6.24 6.45 -11.21
N PRO A 75 -5.82 7.44 -12.01
CA PRO A 75 -5.19 8.66 -11.52
C PRO A 75 -6.05 9.51 -10.58
N SER A 76 -7.37 9.24 -10.48
CA SER A 76 -8.25 9.89 -9.50
C SER A 76 -8.09 9.33 -8.08
N LYS A 77 -7.33 8.24 -7.92
CA LYS A 77 -7.05 7.58 -6.65
C LYS A 77 -5.60 7.78 -6.23
N ILE A 78 -5.38 7.60 -4.94
CA ILE A 78 -4.09 7.74 -4.27
C ILE A 78 -3.52 6.37 -3.93
N CYS A 79 -2.22 6.19 -4.21
CA CYS A 79 -1.49 4.93 -4.12
C CYS A 79 -0.11 5.14 -3.46
N GLY A 80 -0.08 5.72 -2.26
CA GLY A 80 1.13 5.92 -1.46
C GLY A 80 2.00 7.07 -1.93
N GLY A 81 3.30 6.95 -1.71
CA GLY A 81 4.34 7.92 -2.07
C GLY A 81 5.70 7.25 -2.22
N PHE A 82 6.74 7.98 -2.58
CA PHE A 82 8.10 7.43 -2.63
C PHE A 82 8.52 6.99 -1.22
N PHE A 83 8.67 5.68 -0.96
CA PHE A 83 8.87 5.12 0.39
C PHE A 83 7.76 5.45 1.40
N ARG A 84 6.53 5.68 0.92
CA ARG A 84 5.34 5.88 1.76
C ARG A 84 4.24 4.93 1.32
N ASN A 85 3.70 4.15 2.26
CA ASN A 85 2.66 3.17 2.02
C ASN A 85 1.30 3.74 2.42
N SER A 86 0.35 3.78 1.49
CA SER A 86 -1.07 3.87 1.84
C SER A 86 -1.53 2.49 2.27
N ILE A 87 -1.84 2.32 3.56
CA ILE A 87 -2.21 1.03 4.15
C ILE A 87 -3.72 0.82 4.13
N TYR A 88 -4.13 -0.39 3.75
CA TYR A 88 -5.52 -0.84 3.72
C TYR A 88 -5.65 -2.21 4.39
N THR A 89 -6.73 -2.44 5.14
CA THR A 89 -7.14 -3.79 5.58
C THR A 89 -7.71 -4.58 4.40
N THR A 90 -7.50 -5.90 4.35
CA THR A 90 -7.99 -6.76 3.27
C THR A 90 -9.38 -7.36 3.54
N GLY A 91 -9.77 -7.45 4.80
CA GLY A 91 -11.10 -7.83 5.31
C GLY A 91 -11.62 -6.79 6.28
#